data_AF-A0A1C3F1S8-F1
#
_entry.id   AF-A0A1C3F1S8-F1
#
_cell.length_a   1.000
_cell.length_b   1.000
_cell.length_c   1.000
_cell.angle_alpha   90.00
_cell.angle_beta   90.00
_cell.angle_gamma   90.00
#
_symmetry.space_group_name_H-M   'P 1'
#
loop_
_entity.id
_entity.type
_entity.pdbx_description
1 polymer ?
#
loop_
_entity_poly.entity_id
_entity_poly.type
_entity_poly.pdbx_seq_one_letter_code
_entity_poly.pdbx_strand_id
1 'polypeptide(L)' 'MIQLYDGRKFPLPPGNLIMINNIPYISLFWQHDSKLSHPSYCELCKNVIERDGQYIIKYGDNEWLVEEIV' A
#
# COMPACT_ATOMS: atom_id res chain seq x y z
N MET A 1 4.38 -10.96 2.27
CA MET A 1 5.75 -10.39 2.15
C MET A 1 5.80 -9.54 0.91
N ILE A 2 6.56 -8.45 0.94
CA ILE A 2 6.86 -7.64 -0.25
C ILE A 2 8.27 -7.98 -0.74
N GLN A 3 8.44 -8.03 -2.07
CA GLN A 3 9.75 -8.16 -2.69
C GLN A 3 10.10 -6.82 -3.36
N LEU A 4 11.26 -6.27 -3.00
CA LEU A 4 11.78 -5.05 -3.60
C LEU A 4 12.37 -5.34 -4.99
N TYR A 5 12.59 -4.28 -5.75
CA TYR A 5 13.17 -4.39 -7.10
C TYR A 5 14.54 -5.08 -7.11
N ASP A 6 15.34 -4.88 -6.06
CA ASP A 6 16.67 -5.52 -5.90
C ASP A 6 16.61 -6.97 -5.38
N GLY A 7 15.42 -7.55 -5.27
CA GLY A 7 15.21 -8.94 -4.84
C GLY A 7 15.13 -9.14 -3.33
N ARG A 8 15.41 -8.12 -2.50
CA ARG A 8 15.23 -8.22 -1.04
C ARG A 8 13.76 -8.44 -0.71
N LYS A 9 13.50 -9.24 0.34
CA LYS A 9 12.15 -9.55 0.81
C LYS A 9 11.95 -8.99 2.22
N PHE A 10 10.82 -8.34 2.43
CA PHE A 10 10.43 -7.76 3.71
C PHE A 10 9.01 -8.23 4.10
N PRO A 11 8.69 -8.22 5.40
CA PRO A 11 7.29 -8.26 5.81
C PRO A 11 6.52 -7.10 5.17
N LEU A 12 5.22 -7.28 4.98
CA LEU A 12 4.37 -6.16 4.58
C LEU A 12 4.37 -5.14 5.73
N PRO A 13 4.63 -3.85 5.47
CA PRO A 13 4.70 -2.86 6.54
C PRO A 13 3.30 -2.47 7.01
N PRO A 14 3.12 -2.13 8.30
CA PRO A 14 1.89 -1.50 8.77
C PRO A 14 1.78 -0.06 8.26
N GLY A 15 0.64 0.58 8.52
CA GLY A 15 0.41 2.00 8.23
C GLY A 15 -0.62 2.21 7.13
N ASN A 16 -0.58 3.38 6.49
CA ASN A 16 -1.52 3.77 5.44
C ASN A 16 -0.90 3.58 4.06
N LEU A 17 -1.75 3.35 3.05
CA LEU A 17 -1.37 3.45 1.65
C LEU A 17 -1.66 4.88 1.21
N ILE A 18 -0.63 5.59 0.77
CA ILE A 18 -0.76 6.98 0.39
C ILE A 18 -0.77 7.12 -1.13
N MET A 19 -1.77 7.82 -1.65
CA MET A 19 -1.85 8.26 -3.02
C MET A 19 -1.24 9.65 -3.12
N ILE A 20 -0.14 9.76 -3.87
CA ILE A 20 0.50 11.04 -4.22
C ILE A 20 0.44 11.18 -5.73
N ASN A 21 -0.32 12.13 -6.27
CA ASN A 21 -0.48 12.31 -7.72
C ASN A 21 -0.86 11.01 -8.46
N ASN A 22 -1.85 10.26 -7.94
CA ASN A 22 -2.26 8.93 -8.45
C ASN A 22 -1.19 7.82 -8.36
N ILE A 23 -0.09 8.04 -7.66
CA ILE A 23 0.95 7.05 -7.44
C ILE A 23 0.80 6.47 -6.03
N PRO A 24 0.65 5.15 -5.88
CA PRO A 24 0.52 4.49 -4.59
C PRO A 24 1.88 4.30 -3.89
N TYR A 25 1.98 4.73 -2.65
CA TYR A 25 3.13 4.60 -1.78
C TYR A 25 2.79 3.89 -0.47
N ILE A 26 3.76 3.15 0.04
CA ILE A 26 3.78 2.60 1.40
C ILE A 26 5.06 3.07 2.11
N SER A 27 5.09 2.97 3.43
CA SER A 27 6.25 3.34 4.25
C SER A 27 7.01 2.09 4.67
N LEU A 28 8.15 1.80 4.04
CA LEU A 28 9.01 0.66 4.42
C LEU A 28 10.11 1.07 5.41
N PHE A 29 10.88 2.11 5.10
CA PHE A 29 11.95 2.60 5.96
C PHE A 29 11.69 4.03 6.42
N TRP A 30 11.12 4.84 5.54
CA TRP A 30 10.71 6.21 5.80
C TRP A 30 9.26 6.43 5.39
N GLN A 31 8.70 7.55 5.83
CA GLN A 31 7.34 7.92 5.49
C GLN A 31 7.18 8.08 3.97
N HIS A 32 6.29 7.27 3.38
CA HIS A 32 5.91 7.31 1.95
C HIS A 32 7.08 7.08 0.98
N ASP A 33 8.08 6.28 1.39
CA ASP A 33 9.33 6.10 0.64
C ASP A 33 9.23 5.09 -0.51
N SER A 34 8.23 4.22 -0.48
CA SER A 34 8.23 3.01 -1.29
C SER A 34 7.03 2.98 -2.23
N LYS A 35 7.31 3.28 -3.50
CA LYS A 35 6.32 3.22 -4.58
C LYS A 35 5.91 1.78 -4.85
N LEU A 36 4.61 1.52 -4.87
CA LEU A 36 4.09 0.23 -5.34
C LEU A 36 4.17 0.15 -6.86
N SER A 37 4.62 -1.00 -7.37
CA SER A 37 4.51 -1.29 -8.78
C SER A 37 3.04 -1.39 -9.19
N HIS A 38 2.72 -1.11 -10.46
CA HIS A 38 1.35 -1.24 -10.96
C HIS A 38 0.77 -2.66 -10.70
N PRO A 39 1.47 -3.77 -11.03
CA PRO A 39 0.98 -5.11 -10.70
C PRO A 39 0.74 -5.33 -9.20
N SER A 40 1.65 -4.85 -8.35
CA SER A 40 1.51 -4.98 -6.89
C SER A 40 0.30 -4.22 -6.36
N TYR A 41 0.07 -3.01 -6.86
CA TYR A 41 -1.09 -2.21 -6.47
C TYR A 41 -2.40 -2.86 -6.95
N CYS A 42 -2.47 -3.29 -8.21
CA CYS A 42 -3.64 -4.00 -8.73
C CYS A 42 -3.95 -5.27 -7.93
N GLU A 43 -2.93 -6.00 -7.48
CA GLU A 43 -3.12 -7.18 -6.63
C GLU A 43 -3.73 -6.82 -5.27
N LEU A 44 -3.25 -5.74 -4.65
CA LEU A 44 -3.79 -5.23 -3.38
C LEU A 44 -5.24 -4.75 -3.53
N CYS A 45 -5.56 -4.03 -4.61
CA CYS A 45 -6.90 -3.51 -4.87
C CYS A 45 -7.99 -4.58 -5.00
N LYS A 46 -7.63 -5.85 -5.26
CA LYS A 46 -8.59 -6.97 -5.23
C LYS A 46 -9.24 -7.18 -3.86
N ASN A 47 -8.61 -6.66 -2.81
CA ASN A 47 -9.07 -6.79 -1.42
C ASN A 47 -9.45 -5.44 -0.81
N VAL A 48 -9.89 -4.49 -1.65
CA VAL A 48 -10.40 -3.20 -1.18
C VAL A 48 -11.77 -3.38 -0.54
N ILE A 49 -12.01 -2.64 0.53
CA ILE A 49 -13.25 -2.57 1.28
C ILE A 49 -13.55 -1.09 1.49
N GLU A 50 -14.78 -0.68 1.20
CA GLU A 50 -15.27 0.65 1.56
C GLU A 50 -15.96 0.59 2.92
N ARG A 51 -15.60 1.49 3.85
CA ARG A 51 -16.23 1.65 5.17
C ARG A 51 -16.32 3.13 5.50
N ASP A 52 -17.52 3.60 5.83
CA ASP A 52 -17.75 5.01 6.25
C ASP A 52 -17.16 6.05 5.28
N GLY A 53 -17.22 5.78 3.96
CA GLY A 53 -16.68 6.64 2.91
C GLY A 53 -15.15 6.59 2.76
N GLN A 54 -14.48 5.70 3.49
CA GLN A 54 -13.04 5.46 3.40
C GLN A 54 -12.75 4.14 2.69
N TYR A 55 -11.65 4.12 1.95
CA TYR A 55 -11.16 2.89 1.30
C TYR A 55 -10.08 2.24 2.16
N ILE A 56 -10.24 0.96 2.40
CA ILE A 56 -9.32 0.14 3.20
C ILE A 56 -8.91 -1.06 2.37
N ILE A 57 -7.61 -1.34 2.29
CA ILE A 57 -7.09 -2.55 1.66
C ILE A 57 -6.75 -3.56 2.76
N LYS A 58 -7.37 -4.74 2.71
CA LYS A 58 -7.11 -5.82 3.68
C LYS A 58 -6.40 -6.99 3.01
N TYR A 59 -5.15 -7.24 3.34
CA TYR A 59 -4.37 -8.33 2.73
C TYR A 59 -3.63 -9.16 3.80
N GLY A 60 -4.03 -10.42 3.94
CA GLY A 60 -3.59 -11.26 5.06
C GLY A 60 -3.96 -10.62 6.38
N ASP A 61 -2.98 -10.47 7.27
CA ASP A 61 -3.13 -9.83 8.58
C ASP A 61 -2.91 -8.30 8.56
N ASN A 62 -2.73 -7.71 7.37
CA ASN A 62 -2.47 -6.28 7.22
C ASN A 62 -3.73 -5.55 6.74
N GLU A 63 -3.86 -4.32 7.22
CA GLU A 63 -4.93 -3.40 6.85
C GLU A 63 -4.29 -2.02 6.60
N TRP A 64 -4.56 -1.43 5.43
CA TRP A 64 -4.11 -0.08 5.08
C TRP A 64 -5.31 0.80 4.76
N LEU A 65 -5.46 1.91 5.46
CA LEU A 65 -6.31 3.01 5.02
C LEU A 65 -5.67 3.65 3.79
N VAL A 66 -6.48 3.90 2.76
CA VAL A 66 -6.06 4.62 1.56
C VAL A 66 -6.30 6.11 1.79
N GLU A 67 -5.23 6.89 1.80
CA GLU A 67 -5.27 8.36 1.96
C GLU A 67 -4.71 9.02 0.71
N GLU A 68 -5.23 10.21 0.37
CA GLU A 68 -4.72 11.02 -0.73
C GLU A 68 -4.09 12.29 -0.16
N ILE A 69 -2.84 12.56 -0.53
CA ILE A 69 -2.18 13.83 -0.25
C ILE A 69 -2.29 14.69 -1.50
N VAL A 70 -2.96 15.83 -1.35
CA VAL A 70 -3.11 16.88 -2.38
C VAL A 70 -1.92 17.83 -2.35
#